data_AF-A0A6L6D5T7-F1
#
_entry.id   AF-A0A6L6D5T7-F1
#
_cell.length_a   1.000
_cell.length_b   1.000
_cell.length_c   1.000
_cell.angle_alpha   90.00
_cell.angle_beta   90.00
_cell.angle_gamma   90.00
#
_symmetry.space_group_name_H-M   'P 1'
#
loop_
_entity.id
_entity.type
_entity.pdbx_description
1 polymer ?
#
loop_
_entity_poly.entity_id
_entity_poly.type
_entity_poly.pdbx_seq_one_letter_code
_entity_poly.pdbx_strand_id
1 'polypeptide(L)' 'MTRAHWGKVGVANGPQVIAHRGASAVEKENTTMAFHRAAQMGSHAAELDIRL' A
#
# COMPACT_ATOMS: atom_id res chain seq x y z
N MET A 1 14.23 -25.38 -4.07
CA MET A 1 13.15 -24.76 -3.26
C MET A 1 13.79 -23.74 -2.32
N THR A 2 13.98 -22.51 -2.77
CA THR A 2 14.62 -21.46 -1.97
C THR A 2 13.56 -20.80 -1.09
N ARG A 3 13.72 -20.96 0.23
CA ARG A 3 12.86 -20.34 1.25
C ARG A 3 13.02 -18.83 1.13
N ALA A 4 11.95 -18.11 0.79
CA ALA A 4 11.96 -16.64 0.86
C ALA A 4 12.32 -16.26 2.30
N HIS A 5 13.53 -15.72 2.48
CA HIS A 5 13.96 -15.17 3.75
C HIS A 5 13.30 -13.81 3.88
N TRP A 6 12.07 -13.81 4.41
CA TRP A 6 11.40 -12.59 4.83
C TRP A 6 12.25 -11.98 5.95
N GLY A 7 13.14 -11.06 5.60
CA GLY A 7 13.84 -10.24 6.59
C GLY A 7 12.80 -9.67 7.54
N LYS A 8 13.12 -9.62 8.85
CA LYS A 8 12.22 -9.09 9.89
C LYS A 8 11.57 -7.82 9.34
N VAL A 9 10.29 -7.90 8.96
CA VAL A 9 9.51 -6.72 8.63
C VAL A 9 9.63 -5.89 9.88
N GLY A 10 10.40 -4.80 9.80
CA GLY A 10 10.70 -3.99 10.96
C GLY A 10 9.38 -3.74 11.65
N VAL A 11 9.25 -4.19 12.91
CA VAL A 11 8.02 -3.96 13.67
C VAL A 11 7.94 -2.45 13.73
N ALA A 12 7.11 -1.86 12.88
CA ALA A 12 6.87 -0.45 12.95
C ALA A 12 6.36 -0.17 14.36
N ASN A 13 6.85 0.89 14.98
CA ASN A 13 6.42 1.28 16.32
C ASN A 13 4.99 1.86 16.23
N GLY A 14 4.00 1.01 15.94
CA GLY A 14 2.60 1.38 15.76
C GLY A 14 1.92 0.70 14.56
N PRO A 15 0.58 0.87 14.44
CA PRO A 15 -0.19 0.34 13.33
C PRO A 15 0.35 0.82 11.97
N GLN A 16 0.41 -0.08 11.00
CA GLN A 16 0.67 0.28 9.61
C GLN A 16 -0.64 0.64 8.91
N VAL A 17 -0.61 1.71 8.12
CA VAL A 17 -1.74 2.21 7.34
C VAL A 17 -1.50 1.86 5.88
N ILE A 18 -2.33 0.98 5.34
CA ILE A 18 -2.30 0.56 3.93
C ILE A 18 -3.49 1.18 3.21
N ALA A 19 -3.25 1.93 2.14
CA ALA A 19 -4.28 2.59 1.38
C ALA A 19 -4.99 1.60 0.44
N HIS A 20 -6.24 1.25 0.76
CA HIS A 20 -7.07 0.33 -0.02
C HIS A 20 -7.35 0.86 -1.43
N ARG A 21 -6.77 0.23 -2.45
CA ARG A 21 -6.79 0.64 -3.87
C ARG A 21 -6.29 2.08 -4.11
N GLY A 22 -5.35 2.54 -3.29
CA GLY A 22 -4.93 3.94 -3.19
C GLY A 22 -5.86 4.77 -2.29
N ALA A 23 -5.93 6.08 -2.49
CA ALA A 23 -6.84 6.96 -1.76
C ALA A 23 -8.29 6.87 -2.28
N SER A 24 -8.84 5.65 -2.31
CA SER A 24 -10.11 5.30 -3.00
C SER A 24 -11.35 6.06 -2.54
N ALA A 25 -11.33 6.66 -1.34
CA ALA A 25 -12.41 7.52 -0.85
C ALA A 25 -12.43 8.91 -1.52
N VAL A 26 -11.29 9.39 -2.03
CA VAL A 26 -11.14 10.76 -2.55
C VAL A 26 -10.59 10.83 -3.98
N GLU A 27 -10.11 9.73 -4.52
CA GLU A 27 -9.64 9.57 -5.91
C GLU A 27 -10.24 8.30 -6.52
N LYS A 28 -10.25 8.21 -7.85
CA LYS A 28 -10.68 6.97 -8.54
C LYS A 28 -9.74 5.82 -8.18
N GLU A 29 -10.29 4.74 -7.60
CA GLU A 29 -9.54 3.56 -7.13
C GLU A 29 -8.65 2.91 -8.21
N ASN A 30 -7.56 2.26 -7.79
CA ASN A 30 -6.61 1.54 -8.65
C ASN A 30 -6.04 2.40 -9.81
N THR A 31 -5.88 3.71 -9.58
CA THR A 31 -5.21 4.64 -10.52
C THR A 31 -3.91 5.18 -9.95
N THR A 32 -2.99 5.59 -10.82
CA THR A 32 -1.74 6.26 -10.40
C THR A 32 -2.01 7.50 -9.55
N MET A 33 -3.07 8.26 -9.86
CA MET A 33 -3.50 9.40 -9.05
C MET A 33 -3.90 8.99 -7.63
N ALA A 34 -4.68 7.92 -7.46
CA ALA A 34 -5.06 7.43 -6.13
C ALA A 34 -3.85 6.98 -5.32
N PHE A 35 -2.84 6.36 -5.95
CA PHE A 35 -1.59 5.99 -5.28
C PHE A 35 -0.75 7.21 -4.90
N HIS A 36 -0.64 8.20 -5.78
CA HIS A 36 0.03 9.47 -5.47
C HIS A 36 -0.65 10.19 -4.30
N ARG A 37 -1.99 10.26 -4.30
CA ARG A 37 -2.75 10.86 -3.20
C ARG A 37 -2.53 10.11 -1.89
N ALA A 38 -2.54 8.78 -1.91
CA ALA A 38 -2.28 7.98 -0.71
C ALA A 38 -0.88 8.24 -0.11
N ALA A 39 0.14 8.38 -0.97
CA ALA A 39 1.49 8.74 -0.55
C ALA A 39 1.54 10.15 0.06
N GLN A 40 0.86 11.13 -0.56
CA GLN A 40 0.75 12.50 -0.01
C GLN A 40 0.05 12.53 1.36
N MET A 41 -0.92 11.65 1.59
CA MET A 41 -1.64 11.51 2.86
C MET A 41 -0.83 10.76 3.93
N GLY A 42 0.38 10.28 3.61
CA GLY A 42 1.25 9.59 4.57
C GLY A 42 0.91 8.12 4.78
N SER A 43 0.27 7.46 3.81
CA SER A 43 0.08 6.01 3.89
C SER A 43 1.44 5.28 3.81
N HIS A 44 1.59 4.20 4.58
CA HIS A 44 2.84 3.43 4.64
C HIS A 44 3.00 2.55 3.40
N ALA A 45 1.89 2.07 2.85
CA ALA A 45 1.82 1.27 1.64
C ALA A 45 0.48 1.51 0.92
N ALA A 46 0.36 0.98 -0.30
CA ALA A 46 -0.87 0.92 -1.06
C ALA A 46 -1.23 -0.54 -1.38
N GLU A 47 -2.52 -0.85 -1.36
CA GLU A 47 -3.06 -2.09 -1.89
C GLU A 47 -3.42 -1.90 -3.37
N LEU A 48 -3.26 -2.95 -4.17
CA LEU A 48 -3.40 -2.94 -5.62
C LEU A 48 -4.06 -4.25 -6.08
N ASP A 49 -5.19 -4.15 -6.80
CA ASP A 49 -5.78 -5.27 -7.50
C ASP A 49 -5.18 -5.42 -8.91
N ILE A 50 -4.72 -6.62 -9.25
CA ILE A 50 -4.21 -6.96 -10.59
C ILE A 50 -5.20 -7.92 -11.27
N ARG A 51 -5.50 -7.68 -12.55
CA ARG A 51 -6.32 -8.57 -13.40
C ARG A 51 -5.56 -8.88 -14.69
N LEU A 52 -5.85 -10.06 -15.28
CA LEU A 52 -5.35 -10.53 -16.58
C LEU A 52 -6.22 -10.03 -17.73
#